data_AF-A0A817F128-F1
#
_entry.id   AF-A0A817F128-F1
#
_cell.length_a   1.000
_cell.length_b   1.000
_cell.length_c   1.000
_cell.angle_alpha   90.00
_cell.angle_beta   90.00
_cell.angle_gamma   90.00
#
_symmetry.space_group_name_H-M   'P 1'
#
loop_
_entity.id
_entity.type
_entity.pdbx_description
1 polymer ?
#
loop_
_entity_poly.entity_id
_entity_poly.type
_entity_poly.pdbx_seq_one_letter_code
_entity_poly.pdbx_strand_id
1 'polypeptide(L)'
;MNDGSILTKEKLHEQLIELKSIDKQWNQSVYISSSGGSGGKRLFFATDIKQNLLQRQILVDMMLEQNIISHNDICLNLFHSNNIYRSFEIFNDFCSMANCTTLPMGDDANDEDILKIIEYFKPNILMGPPYRLMQLAFFIEKQSKKEIKFEKIYFACESLDENKQRFFKRIFHCSLYIGFYGSAEVGVFACQLPKYSSTKIYLYPKELVHIEIINSKIIVTNLIRKRNQLIRFDTGDLGQFISNNKHDKYGLIEIFHSQP
;
A
#
# COMPACT_ATOMS: atom_id res chain seq x y z
N MET A 1 -26.34 -12.78 -16.57
CA MET A 1 -25.46 -11.60 -16.70
C MET A 1 -26.21 -10.45 -16.06
N ASN A 2 -25.96 -10.16 -14.77
CA ASN A 2 -26.60 -9.05 -14.09
C ASN A 2 -26.15 -7.74 -14.76
N ASP A 3 -27.06 -6.76 -14.84
CA ASP A 3 -26.90 -5.43 -15.44
C ASP A 3 -25.80 -4.53 -14.82
N GLY A 4 -24.87 -5.13 -14.06
CA GLY A 4 -23.62 -4.54 -13.63
C GLY A 4 -23.78 -3.45 -12.57
N SER A 5 -24.74 -3.51 -11.64
CA SER A 5 -24.83 -2.50 -10.58
C SER A 5 -23.51 -2.31 -9.83
N ILE A 6 -23.14 -1.05 -9.51
CA ILE A 6 -21.96 -0.73 -8.69
C ILE A 6 -22.07 -1.41 -7.32
N LEU A 7 -21.00 -2.09 -6.91
CA LEU A 7 -20.86 -2.74 -5.62
C LEU A 7 -20.36 -1.73 -4.58
N THR A 8 -21.21 -1.35 -3.64
CA THR A 8 -20.81 -0.47 -2.53
C THR A 8 -20.20 -1.27 -1.39
N LYS A 9 -19.55 -0.57 -0.46
CA LYS A 9 -18.97 -1.17 0.75
C LYS A 9 -20.04 -1.84 1.63
N GLU A 10 -21.22 -1.23 1.75
CA GLU A 10 -22.36 -1.79 2.48
C GLU A 10 -22.83 -3.10 1.86
N LYS A 11 -23.05 -3.12 0.53
CA LYS A 11 -23.47 -4.33 -0.19
C LYS A 11 -22.42 -5.44 -0.09
N LEU A 12 -21.14 -5.09 -0.19
CA LEU A 12 -20.05 -6.05 0.00
C LEU A 12 -20.08 -6.66 1.41
N HIS A 13 -20.36 -5.86 2.45
CA HIS A 13 -20.47 -6.38 3.81
C HIS A 13 -21.63 -7.35 3.98
N GLU A 14 -22.80 -7.02 3.43
CA GLU A 14 -23.97 -7.91 3.44
C GLU A 14 -23.64 -9.25 2.76
N GLN A 15 -23.03 -9.21 1.58
CA GLN A 15 -22.59 -10.40 0.84
C GLN A 15 -21.59 -11.24 1.65
N LEU A 16 -20.62 -10.61 2.31
CA LEU A 16 -19.63 -11.32 3.12
C LEU A 16 -20.25 -11.98 4.36
N ILE A 17 -21.24 -11.35 4.99
CA ILE A 17 -21.97 -11.94 6.13
C ILE A 17 -22.77 -13.15 5.67
N GLU A 18 -23.50 -13.03 4.55
CA GLU A 18 -24.27 -14.12 3.97
C GLU A 18 -23.35 -15.30 3.58
N LEU A 19 -22.26 -15.03 2.87
CA LEU A 19 -21.28 -16.05 2.47
C LEU A 19 -20.71 -16.80 3.68
N LYS A 20 -20.41 -16.12 4.79
CA LYS A 20 -19.95 -16.76 6.03
C LYS A 20 -20.98 -17.70 6.65
N SER A 21 -22.27 -17.43 6.44
CA SER A 21 -23.35 -18.27 6.97
C SER A 21 -23.57 -19.56 6.17
N ILE A 22 -23.17 -19.58 4.90
CA ILE A 22 -23.40 -20.71 3.99
C ILE A 22 -22.13 -21.49 3.62
N ASP A 23 -20.96 -20.84 3.52
CA ASP A 23 -19.67 -21.47 3.22
C ASP A 23 -18.98 -21.90 4.52
N LYS A 24 -19.06 -23.19 4.87
CA LYS A 24 -18.38 -23.75 6.05
C LYS A 24 -16.85 -23.64 6.00
N GLN A 25 -16.28 -23.37 4.83
CA GLN A 25 -14.84 -23.21 4.62
C GLN A 25 -14.44 -21.74 4.42
N TRP A 26 -15.32 -20.77 4.73
CA TRP A 26 -15.09 -19.32 4.51
C TRP A 26 -13.76 -18.81 5.08
N ASN A 27 -13.27 -19.44 6.15
CA ASN A 27 -12.05 -19.09 6.89
C ASN A 27 -10.84 -20.00 6.59
N GLN A 28 -10.95 -20.93 5.64
CA GLN A 28 -9.86 -21.84 5.28
C GLN A 28 -9.03 -21.28 4.13
N SER A 29 -7.70 -21.38 4.23
CA SER A 29 -6.74 -20.93 3.19
C SER A 29 -6.88 -19.45 2.80
N VAL A 30 -7.23 -18.60 3.77
CA VAL A 30 -7.42 -17.16 3.55
C VAL A 30 -6.41 -16.31 4.32
N TYR A 31 -5.96 -15.25 3.67
CA TYR A 31 -5.36 -14.09 4.30
C TYR A 31 -6.47 -13.18 4.82
N ILE A 32 -6.54 -13.03 6.14
CA ILE A 32 -7.51 -12.16 6.81
C ILE A 32 -6.88 -10.80 7.04
N SER A 33 -7.58 -9.73 6.67
CA SER A 33 -7.19 -8.36 7.01
C SER A 33 -8.36 -7.56 7.54
N SER A 34 -8.09 -6.60 8.42
CA SER A 34 -9.10 -5.67 8.91
C SER A 34 -9.24 -4.42 8.01
N SER A 35 -10.45 -3.88 7.92
CA SER A 35 -10.68 -2.54 7.36
C SER A 35 -10.23 -1.47 8.36
N GLY A 36 -9.51 -0.45 7.90
CA GLY A 36 -9.30 0.78 8.67
C GLY A 36 -10.63 1.53 8.75
N GLY A 37 -11.12 1.80 9.97
CA GLY A 37 -12.37 2.51 10.17
C GLY A 37 -12.63 2.74 11.66
N SER A 38 -12.81 4.00 12.04
CA SER A 38 -13.02 4.47 13.42
C SER A 38 -14.45 4.22 13.95
N GLY A 39 -15.34 3.60 13.16
CA GLY A 39 -16.77 3.40 13.45
C GLY A 39 -17.15 2.18 14.29
N GLY A 40 -16.23 1.59 15.05
CA GLY A 40 -16.54 0.59 16.08
C GLY A 40 -16.81 -0.86 15.64
N LYS A 41 -17.20 -1.13 14.38
CA LYS A 41 -17.26 -2.50 13.84
C LYS A 41 -16.08 -2.78 12.90
N ARG A 42 -15.07 -3.50 13.41
CA ARG A 42 -13.96 -4.02 12.58
C ARG A 42 -14.51 -5.05 11.61
N LEU A 43 -14.33 -4.81 10.31
CA LEU A 43 -14.68 -5.77 9.27
C LEU A 43 -13.45 -6.56 8.88
N PHE A 44 -13.62 -7.87 8.81
CA PHE A 44 -12.58 -8.79 8.36
C PHE A 44 -12.86 -9.19 6.92
N PHE A 45 -11.92 -8.86 6.05
CA PHE A 45 -11.91 -9.28 4.68
C PHE A 45 -11.02 -10.53 4.53
N ALA A 46 -11.60 -11.60 3.98
CA ALA A 46 -10.91 -12.87 3.74
C ALA A 46 -10.53 -12.95 2.26
N THR A 47 -9.23 -13.02 1.95
CA THR A 47 -8.73 -13.18 0.58
C THR A 47 -8.07 -14.53 0.46
N ASP A 48 -8.26 -15.27 -0.63
CA ASP A 48 -7.50 -16.52 -0.86
C ASP A 48 -5.99 -16.23 -0.83
N ILE A 49 -5.22 -17.05 -0.12
CA ILE A 49 -3.78 -16.81 0.09
C ILE A 49 -3.02 -16.79 -1.24
N LYS A 50 -3.31 -17.71 -2.16
CA LYS A 50 -2.60 -17.79 -3.44
C LYS A 50 -2.93 -16.59 -4.32
N GLN A 51 -4.19 -16.16 -4.34
CA GLN A 51 -4.61 -14.95 -5.07
C GLN A 51 -3.98 -13.69 -4.47
N ASN A 52 -3.89 -13.59 -3.15
CA ASN A 52 -3.24 -12.47 -2.47
C ASN A 52 -1.74 -12.41 -2.80
N LEU A 53 -1.04 -13.55 -2.79
CA LEU A 53 0.38 -13.61 -3.16
C LEU A 53 0.60 -13.29 -4.66
N LEU A 54 -0.26 -13.79 -5.55
CA LEU A 54 -0.20 -13.49 -6.98
C LEU A 54 -0.39 -11.99 -7.25
N GLN A 55 -1.37 -11.36 -6.58
CA GLN A 55 -1.57 -9.91 -6.68
C GLN A 55 -0.32 -9.12 -6.24
N ARG A 56 0.34 -9.54 -5.15
CA ARG A 56 1.58 -8.91 -4.67
C ARG A 56 2.70 -9.09 -5.70
N GLN A 57 2.85 -10.29 -6.25
CA GLN A 57 3.87 -10.59 -7.26
C GLN A 57 3.70 -9.71 -8.51
N ILE A 58 2.47 -9.58 -9.04
CA ILE A 58 2.20 -8.73 -10.22
C ILE A 58 2.60 -7.27 -9.96
N LEU A 59 2.32 -6.75 -8.75
CA LEU A 59 2.71 -5.39 -8.39
C LEU A 59 4.25 -5.26 -8.24
N VAL A 60 4.91 -6.27 -7.68
CA VAL A 60 6.37 -6.31 -7.56
C VAL A 60 7.05 -6.38 -8.93
N ASP A 61 6.51 -7.16 -9.87
CA ASP A 61 7.03 -7.25 -11.24
C ASP A 61 6.96 -5.86 -11.91
N MET A 62 5.85 -5.13 -11.74
CA MET A 62 5.77 -3.73 -12.15
C MET A 62 6.79 -2.85 -11.43
N MET A 63 6.98 -3.01 -10.12
CA MET A 63 7.96 -2.21 -9.36
C MET A 63 9.40 -2.44 -9.85
N LEU A 64 9.76 -3.68 -10.21
CA LEU A 64 11.06 -4.03 -10.80
C LEU A 64 11.19 -3.44 -12.21
N GLU A 65 10.19 -3.63 -13.08
CA GLU A 65 10.19 -3.07 -14.45
C GLU A 65 10.34 -1.54 -14.45
N GLN A 66 9.82 -0.87 -13.41
CA GLN A 66 9.85 0.59 -13.27
C GLN A 66 10.98 1.13 -12.38
N ASN A 67 11.93 0.27 -11.94
CA ASN A 67 13.03 0.64 -11.05
C ASN A 67 12.59 1.31 -9.73
N ILE A 68 11.41 0.95 -9.24
CA ILE A 68 10.90 1.41 -7.94
C ILE A 68 11.67 0.70 -6.82
N ILE A 69 11.90 -0.60 -6.99
CA ILE A 69 12.68 -1.48 -6.10
C ILE A 69 13.69 -2.28 -6.92
N SER A 70 14.77 -2.76 -6.30
CA SER A 70 15.77 -3.65 -6.89
C SER A 70 16.34 -4.62 -5.86
N HIS A 71 16.97 -5.70 -6.33
CA HIS A 71 17.63 -6.69 -5.46
C HIS A 71 18.77 -6.12 -4.58
N ASN A 72 19.32 -4.96 -4.95
CA ASN A 72 20.37 -4.29 -4.18
C ASN A 72 19.82 -3.40 -3.06
N ASP A 73 18.50 -3.20 -3.00
CA ASP A 73 17.88 -2.36 -1.97
C ASP A 73 17.91 -3.05 -0.59
N ILE A 74 18.17 -2.24 0.43
CA ILE A 74 18.06 -2.60 1.84
C ILE A 74 16.94 -1.73 2.43
N CYS A 75 15.83 -2.39 2.77
CA CYS A 75 14.58 -1.76 3.13
C CYS A 75 14.33 -1.85 4.63
N LEU A 76 14.27 -0.70 5.32
CA LEU A 76 13.85 -0.61 6.71
C LEU A 76 12.33 -0.48 6.81
N ASN A 77 11.66 -1.49 7.37
CA ASN A 77 10.21 -1.57 7.45
C ASN A 77 9.68 -1.21 8.85
N LEU A 78 8.96 -0.09 8.93
CA LEU A 78 8.31 0.44 10.14
C LEU A 78 6.78 0.46 10.03
N PHE A 79 6.19 -0.35 9.14
CA PHE A 79 4.73 -0.50 9.07
C PHE A 79 4.16 -1.29 10.25
N HIS A 80 2.85 -1.11 10.50
CA HIS A 80 2.15 -1.72 11.63
C HIS A 80 2.07 -3.25 11.53
N SER A 81 2.56 -3.94 12.56
CA SER A 81 2.69 -5.40 12.64
C SER A 81 1.53 -6.11 13.38
N ASN A 82 0.64 -5.35 14.03
CA ASN A 82 -0.33 -5.89 14.97
C ASN A 82 -1.78 -5.85 14.45
N ASN A 83 -2.71 -6.45 15.22
CA ASN A 83 -4.17 -6.34 15.03
C ASN A 83 -4.71 -6.82 13.67
N ILE A 84 -4.07 -7.80 13.03
CA ILE A 84 -4.48 -8.30 11.71
C ILE A 84 -4.46 -7.17 10.67
N TYR A 85 -3.61 -6.17 10.91
CA TYR A 85 -3.30 -5.14 9.93
C TYR A 85 -2.23 -5.67 8.99
N ARG A 86 -2.27 -5.21 7.74
CA ARG A 86 -1.61 -5.91 6.63
C ARG A 86 -0.33 -5.25 6.13
N SER A 87 -0.10 -3.98 6.47
CA SER A 87 0.96 -3.21 5.84
C SER A 87 2.35 -3.78 6.14
N PHE A 88 2.66 -4.17 7.37
CA PHE A 88 3.97 -4.75 7.68
C PHE A 88 4.30 -5.98 6.83
N GLU A 89 3.40 -6.96 6.81
CA GLU A 89 3.53 -8.19 6.01
C GLU A 89 3.59 -7.90 4.51
N ILE A 90 2.75 -7.00 3.99
CA ILE A 90 2.73 -6.65 2.56
C ILE A 90 4.10 -6.12 2.10
N PHE A 91 4.69 -5.20 2.87
CA PHE A 91 5.95 -4.59 2.48
C PHE A 91 7.15 -5.54 2.67
N ASN A 92 7.09 -6.47 3.64
CA ASN A 92 8.08 -7.55 3.74
C ASN A 92 7.98 -8.54 2.57
N ASP A 93 6.77 -8.88 2.15
CA ASP A 93 6.54 -9.71 0.97
C ASP A 93 7.04 -9.03 -0.31
N PHE A 94 6.78 -7.73 -0.48
CA PHE A 94 7.32 -6.98 -1.63
C PHE A 94 8.84 -7.07 -1.70
N CYS A 95 9.52 -6.90 -0.57
CA CYS A 95 10.97 -7.02 -0.51
C CYS A 95 11.44 -8.44 -0.86
N SER A 96 10.78 -9.45 -0.29
CA SER A 96 11.13 -10.87 -0.52
C SER A 96 10.92 -11.28 -1.98
N MET A 97 9.80 -10.88 -2.59
CA MET A 97 9.48 -11.13 -4.00
C MET A 97 10.41 -10.36 -4.95
N ALA A 98 10.87 -9.17 -4.55
CA ALA A 98 11.86 -8.39 -5.30
C ALA A 98 13.30 -8.88 -5.09
N ASN A 99 13.50 -9.89 -4.24
CA ASN A 99 14.81 -10.41 -3.83
C ASN A 99 15.74 -9.33 -3.26
N CYS A 100 15.18 -8.38 -2.50
CA CYS A 100 15.95 -7.35 -1.80
C CYS A 100 16.03 -7.64 -0.29
N THR A 101 16.89 -6.93 0.43
CA THR A 101 17.01 -7.11 1.88
C THR A 101 15.87 -6.37 2.58
N THR A 102 15.15 -7.04 3.49
CA THR A 102 14.18 -6.39 4.39
C THR A 102 14.67 -6.43 5.84
N LEU A 103 14.50 -5.30 6.55
CA LEU A 103 14.75 -5.14 7.98
C LEU A 103 13.38 -4.93 8.66
N PRO A 104 12.71 -6.01 9.09
CA PRO A 104 11.33 -5.99 9.58
C PRO A 104 11.28 -5.52 11.04
N MET A 105 11.35 -4.20 11.27
CA MET A 105 11.40 -3.62 12.63
C MET A 105 10.01 -3.35 13.23
N GLY A 106 9.01 -3.01 12.41
CA GLY A 106 7.66 -2.72 12.88
C GLY A 106 7.51 -1.30 13.40
N ASP A 107 6.27 -0.87 13.64
CA ASP A 107 5.98 0.49 14.10
C ASP A 107 6.16 0.67 15.62
N ASP A 108 6.16 -0.41 16.38
CA ASP A 108 6.39 -0.47 17.83
C ASP A 108 7.87 -0.55 18.23
N ALA A 109 8.78 -0.70 17.26
CA ALA A 109 10.21 -0.68 17.50
C ALA A 109 10.69 0.62 18.17
N ASN A 110 11.59 0.46 19.13
CA ASN A 110 12.24 1.56 19.82
C ASN A 110 13.14 2.36 18.85
N ASP A 111 13.06 3.71 18.90
CA ASP A 111 13.81 4.57 17.98
C ASP A 111 15.34 4.47 18.15
N GLU A 112 15.86 4.16 19.35
CA GLU A 112 17.30 3.92 19.55
C GLU A 112 17.76 2.64 18.85
N ASP A 113 16.95 1.58 18.88
CA ASP A 113 17.27 0.33 18.21
C ASP A 113 17.17 0.48 16.69
N ILE A 114 16.20 1.26 16.21
CA ILE A 114 16.13 1.65 14.80
C ILE A 114 17.41 2.39 14.38
N LEU A 115 17.92 3.33 15.18
CA LEU A 115 19.17 3.99 14.88
C LEU A 115 20.35 3.03 14.78
N LYS A 116 20.48 2.08 15.71
CA LYS A 116 21.54 1.05 15.67
C LYS A 116 21.46 0.22 14.39
N ILE A 117 20.25 -0.14 13.98
CA ILE A 117 19.99 -0.88 12.74
C ILE A 117 20.34 -0.04 11.51
N ILE A 118 19.99 1.25 11.50
CA ILE A 118 20.37 2.18 10.42
C ILE A 118 21.89 2.29 10.31
N GLU A 119 22.60 2.45 11.43
CA GLU A 119 24.06 2.57 11.44
C GLU A 119 24.75 1.29 10.97
N TYR A 120 24.22 0.13 11.34
CA TYR A 120 24.81 -1.17 11.02
C TYR A 120 24.55 -1.60 9.58
N PHE A 121 23.28 -1.60 9.15
CA PHE A 121 22.87 -2.14 7.85
C PHE A 121 22.83 -1.08 6.73
N LYS A 122 22.80 0.20 7.07
CA LYS A 122 22.74 1.33 6.11
C LYS A 122 21.62 1.17 5.07
N PRO A 123 20.36 1.00 5.51
CA PRO A 123 19.21 0.92 4.60
C PRO A 123 19.12 2.14 3.69
N ASN A 124 18.88 1.93 2.39
CA ASN A 124 18.65 3.01 1.42
C ASN A 124 17.16 3.31 1.23
N ILE A 125 16.26 2.40 1.63
CA ILE A 125 14.80 2.62 1.62
C ILE A 125 14.25 2.62 3.04
N LEU A 126 13.47 3.65 3.37
CA LEU A 126 12.68 3.71 4.60
C LEU A 126 11.20 3.52 4.27
N MET A 127 10.52 2.61 4.95
CA MET A 127 9.12 2.27 4.69
C MET A 127 8.28 2.42 5.95
N GLY A 128 7.14 3.10 5.87
CA GLY A 128 6.23 3.21 7.01
C GLY A 128 5.07 4.17 6.78
N PRO A 129 4.08 4.18 7.69
CA PRO A 129 3.03 5.18 7.65
C PRO A 129 3.60 6.56 8.00
N PRO A 130 3.12 7.65 7.39
CA PRO A 130 3.61 9.01 7.63
C PRO A 130 3.74 9.38 9.12
N TYR A 131 2.82 8.99 10.01
CA TYR A 131 2.95 9.28 11.44
C TYR A 131 4.23 8.66 12.06
N ARG A 132 4.56 7.42 11.70
CA ARG A 132 5.70 6.69 12.29
C ARG A 132 7.02 7.22 11.77
N LEU A 133 7.06 7.60 10.49
CA LEU A 133 8.21 8.25 9.86
C LEU A 133 8.48 9.62 10.48
N MET A 134 7.43 10.40 10.80
CA MET A 134 7.55 11.66 11.54
C MET A 134 8.12 11.46 12.94
N GLN A 135 7.65 10.45 13.67
CA GLN A 135 8.17 10.12 15.00
C GLN A 135 9.68 9.86 14.97
N LEU A 136 10.14 9.01 14.04
CA LEU A 136 11.58 8.73 13.86
C LEU A 136 12.35 10.00 13.49
N ALA A 137 11.83 10.82 12.58
CA ALA A 137 12.47 12.07 12.17
C ALA A 137 12.62 13.05 13.35
N PHE A 138 11.60 13.21 14.20
CA PHE A 138 11.70 14.03 15.41
C PHE A 138 12.71 13.46 16.42
N PHE A 139 12.77 12.13 16.54
CA PHE A 139 13.76 11.50 17.40
C PHE A 139 15.18 11.81 16.92
N ILE A 140 15.46 11.63 15.62
CA ILE A 140 16.76 11.93 15.00
C ILE A 140 17.15 13.39 15.19
N GLU A 141 16.21 14.32 14.94
CA GLU A 141 16.44 15.76 15.11
C GLU A 141 16.89 16.09 16.54
N LYS A 142 16.25 15.48 17.55
CA LYS A 142 16.62 15.68 18.97
C LYS A 142 17.99 15.10 19.34
N GLN A 143 18.40 14.00 18.72
CA GLN A 143 19.65 13.34 19.05
C GLN A 143 20.88 14.15 18.60
N SER A 144 20.73 15.16 17.73
CA SER A 144 21.85 15.93 17.15
C SER A 144 22.95 15.03 16.53
N LYS A 145 22.57 13.80 16.14
CA LYS A 145 23.49 12.76 15.66
C LYS A 145 23.73 12.89 14.14
N LYS A 146 24.67 12.07 13.66
CA LYS A 146 25.16 11.97 12.27
C LYS A 146 24.07 12.06 11.21
N GLU A 147 24.47 12.54 10.04
CA GLU A 147 23.65 12.60 8.82
C GLU A 147 23.07 11.22 8.49
N ILE A 148 21.73 11.10 8.49
CA ILE A 148 21.01 9.91 8.07
C ILE A 148 20.43 10.19 6.69
N LYS A 149 20.70 9.29 5.75
CA LYS A 149 20.27 9.43 4.36
C LYS A 149 19.48 8.22 3.92
N PHE A 150 18.34 8.48 3.29
CA PHE A 150 17.60 7.49 2.50
C PHE A 150 17.49 7.97 1.05
N GLU A 151 17.51 7.04 0.11
CA GLU A 151 17.31 7.31 -1.31
C GLU A 151 15.82 7.43 -1.65
N LYS A 152 15.00 6.55 -1.05
CA LYS A 152 13.56 6.45 -1.27
C LYS A 152 12.84 6.29 0.07
N ILE A 153 11.67 6.91 0.19
CA ILE A 153 10.73 6.68 1.28
C ILE A 153 9.45 6.08 0.71
N TYR A 154 9.05 4.90 1.20
CA TYR A 154 7.78 4.28 0.86
C TYR A 154 6.74 4.59 1.94
N PHE A 155 5.57 5.05 1.53
CA PHE A 155 4.49 5.38 2.46
C PHE A 155 3.14 4.86 1.99
N ALA A 156 2.28 4.57 2.95
CA ALA A 156 0.90 4.13 2.75
C ALA A 156 0.08 4.48 4.00
N CYS A 157 -1.21 4.12 4.00
CA CYS A 157 -2.16 4.30 5.11
C CYS A 157 -2.57 5.75 5.42
N GLU A 158 -1.73 6.74 5.10
CA GLU A 158 -2.07 8.17 5.24
C GLU A 158 -1.51 8.97 4.07
N SER A 159 -2.05 10.18 3.88
CA SER A 159 -1.49 11.15 2.94
C SER A 159 -0.19 11.75 3.47
N LEU A 160 0.79 11.90 2.58
CA LEU A 160 2.06 12.57 2.86
C LEU A 160 2.03 14.01 2.30
N ASP A 161 1.69 14.98 3.14
CA ASP A 161 1.66 16.40 2.77
C ASP A 161 3.05 17.02 2.60
N GLU A 162 3.09 18.21 1.98
CA GLU A 162 4.33 18.93 1.71
C GLU A 162 5.14 19.29 2.96
N ASN A 163 4.48 19.55 4.11
CA ASN A 163 5.20 19.91 5.33
C ASN A 163 5.98 18.71 5.86
N LYS A 164 5.36 17.52 5.87
CA LYS A 164 6.05 16.27 6.20
C LYS A 164 7.20 15.98 5.24
N GLN A 165 6.99 16.19 3.93
CA GLN A 165 8.06 16.02 2.93
C GLN A 165 9.21 17.00 3.14
N ARG A 166 8.95 18.28 3.45
CA ARG A 166 10.02 19.24 3.77
C ARG A 166 10.82 18.82 5.00
N PHE A 167 10.14 18.28 6.01
CA PHE A 167 10.79 17.76 7.21
C PHE A 167 11.65 16.53 6.90
N PHE A 168 11.13 15.56 6.14
CA PHE A 168 11.89 14.40 5.71
C PHE A 168 13.09 14.77 4.82
N LYS A 169 12.94 15.74 3.92
CA LYS A 169 14.07 16.23 3.13
C LYS A 169 15.19 16.79 4.00
N ARG A 170 14.86 17.46 5.11
CA ARG A 170 15.84 18.00 6.05
C ARG A 170 16.49 16.92 6.91
N ILE A 171 15.71 15.99 7.46
CA ILE A 171 16.18 15.01 8.44
C ILE A 171 16.76 13.75 7.80
N PHE A 172 16.11 13.27 6.74
CA PHE A 172 16.45 12.02 6.05
C PHE A 172 17.21 12.24 4.74
N HIS A 173 17.46 13.48 4.34
CA HIS A 173 18.13 13.83 3.08
C HIS A 173 17.48 13.17 1.85
N CYS A 174 16.18 12.88 1.93
CA CYS A 174 15.41 12.16 0.92
C CYS A 174 14.49 13.12 0.15
N SER A 175 14.30 12.85 -1.15
CA SER A 175 13.37 13.63 -2.00
C SER A 175 12.49 12.76 -2.91
N LEU A 176 12.62 11.44 -2.82
CA LEU A 176 11.80 10.49 -3.56
C LEU A 176 10.83 9.80 -2.61
N TYR A 177 9.55 10.11 -2.77
CA TYR A 177 8.46 9.57 -1.97
C TYR A 177 7.59 8.69 -2.86
N ILE A 178 7.45 7.43 -2.49
CA ILE A 178 6.68 6.43 -3.23
C ILE A 178 5.44 6.06 -2.41
N GLY A 179 4.31 6.63 -2.76
CA GLY A 179 3.02 6.28 -2.18
C GLY A 179 2.51 4.95 -2.72
N PHE A 180 1.86 4.16 -1.88
CA PHE A 180 1.14 2.95 -2.27
C PHE A 180 -0.36 3.12 -2.01
N TYR A 181 -1.17 2.67 -2.97
CA TYR A 181 -2.62 2.80 -2.93
C TYR A 181 -3.31 1.43 -2.96
N GLY A 182 -4.33 1.32 -2.12
CA GLY A 182 -5.13 0.12 -1.98
C GLY A 182 -6.01 0.15 -0.74
N SER A 183 -6.80 -0.91 -0.56
CA SER A 183 -7.74 -1.05 0.55
C SER A 183 -7.73 -2.47 1.13
N ALA A 184 -8.57 -2.75 2.13
CA ALA A 184 -8.70 -4.11 2.68
C ALA A 184 -9.38 -5.04 1.71
N GLU A 185 -10.38 -4.47 1.06
CA GLU A 185 -11.22 -5.06 0.06
C GLU A 185 -10.38 -5.33 -1.19
N VAL A 186 -9.75 -4.33 -1.82
CA VAL A 186 -9.05 -4.54 -3.10
C VAL A 186 -7.64 -5.11 -2.93
N GLY A 187 -7.01 -4.90 -1.76
CA GLY A 187 -5.57 -5.07 -1.56
C GLY A 187 -4.78 -3.88 -2.13
N VAL A 188 -3.45 -3.90 -1.99
CA VAL A 188 -2.57 -2.90 -2.61
C VAL A 188 -2.42 -3.25 -4.09
N PHE A 189 -2.66 -2.30 -4.97
CA PHE A 189 -2.66 -2.55 -6.42
C PHE A 189 -2.00 -1.44 -7.24
N ALA A 190 -1.60 -0.33 -6.63
CA ALA A 190 -0.97 0.77 -7.32
C ALA A 190 0.12 1.42 -6.46
N CYS A 191 1.14 1.99 -7.11
CA CYS A 191 2.18 2.76 -6.45
C CYS A 191 2.64 3.93 -7.32
N GLN A 192 3.27 4.93 -6.71
CA GLN A 192 3.80 6.09 -7.43
C GLN A 192 5.11 5.75 -8.13
N LEU A 193 5.38 6.45 -9.24
CA LEU A 193 6.72 6.47 -9.84
C LEU A 193 7.56 7.58 -9.22
N PRO A 194 8.90 7.50 -9.22
CA PRO A 194 9.76 8.58 -8.72
C PRO A 194 9.47 9.95 -9.34
N LYS A 195 9.13 10.01 -10.65
CA LYS A 195 8.74 11.25 -11.35
C LYS A 195 7.42 11.86 -10.86
N TYR A 196 6.61 11.07 -10.16
CA TYR A 196 5.35 11.47 -9.54
C TYR A 196 5.48 11.60 -8.02
N SER A 197 6.71 11.58 -7.49
CA SER A 197 7.00 11.96 -6.10
C SER A 197 6.33 13.31 -5.81
N SER A 198 5.66 13.40 -4.65
CA SER A 198 4.89 14.58 -4.22
C SER A 198 3.57 14.86 -4.96
N THR A 199 3.16 14.00 -5.91
CA THR A 199 1.83 14.09 -6.55
C THR A 199 0.85 13.09 -5.92
N LYS A 200 -0.34 12.94 -6.49
CA LYS A 200 -1.28 11.85 -6.17
C LYS A 200 -1.52 10.94 -7.37
N ILE A 201 -0.51 10.80 -8.25
CA ILE A 201 -0.57 9.96 -9.44
C ILE A 201 0.03 8.60 -9.15
N TYR A 202 -0.71 7.54 -9.46
CA TYR A 202 -0.35 6.14 -9.22
C TYR A 202 -0.38 5.33 -10.50
N LEU A 203 0.61 4.45 -10.65
CA LEU A 203 0.69 3.44 -11.70
C LEU A 203 0.10 2.13 -11.19
N TYR A 204 -0.69 1.44 -12.02
CA TYR A 204 -1.26 0.13 -11.68
C TYR A 204 -1.17 -0.86 -12.86
N PRO A 205 -1.04 -2.17 -12.61
CA PRO A 205 -1.12 -3.21 -13.64
C PRO A 205 -2.56 -3.42 -14.12
N LYS A 206 -2.80 -3.29 -15.44
CA LYS A 206 -4.12 -3.55 -16.04
C LYS A 206 -4.53 -5.02 -15.96
N GLU A 207 -3.57 -5.93 -15.80
CA GLU A 207 -3.83 -7.35 -15.56
C GLU A 207 -4.27 -7.65 -14.11
N LEU A 208 -4.00 -6.72 -13.18
CA LEU A 208 -4.37 -6.86 -11.78
C LEU A 208 -5.77 -6.29 -11.51
N VAL A 209 -6.02 -5.07 -12.00
CA VAL A 209 -7.31 -4.39 -11.82
C VAL A 209 -7.78 -3.75 -13.12
N HIS A 210 -9.10 -3.77 -13.31
CA HIS A 210 -9.80 -2.88 -14.24
C HIS A 210 -10.40 -1.72 -13.45
N ILE A 211 -10.17 -0.49 -13.91
CA ILE A 211 -10.67 0.73 -13.26
C ILE A 211 -11.65 1.42 -14.20
N GLU A 212 -12.74 1.93 -13.66
CA GLU A 212 -13.68 2.85 -14.30
C GLU A 212 -13.74 4.15 -13.47
N ILE A 213 -13.94 5.29 -14.13
CA ILE A 213 -14.21 6.57 -13.46
C ILE A 213 -15.64 6.99 -13.78
N ILE A 214 -16.50 7.00 -12.75
CA ILE A 214 -17.93 7.36 -12.90
C ILE A 214 -18.23 8.52 -11.97
N ASN A 215 -18.53 9.70 -12.52
CA ASN A 215 -18.72 10.93 -11.74
C ASN A 215 -17.56 11.16 -10.75
N SER A 216 -16.33 11.03 -11.25
CA SER A 216 -15.07 11.08 -10.49
C SER A 216 -14.85 9.97 -9.46
N LYS A 217 -15.80 9.06 -9.23
CA LYS A 217 -15.59 7.91 -8.34
C LYS A 217 -14.71 6.86 -9.00
N ILE A 218 -13.78 6.32 -8.22
CA ILE A 218 -12.91 5.21 -8.64
C ILE A 218 -13.66 3.90 -8.40
N ILE A 219 -14.04 3.25 -9.50
CA ILE A 219 -14.72 1.95 -9.48
C ILE A 219 -13.72 0.89 -9.93
N VAL A 220 -13.51 -0.14 -9.11
CA VAL A 220 -12.47 -1.15 -9.31
C VAL A 220 -13.06 -2.54 -9.47
N THR A 221 -12.61 -3.26 -10.49
CA THR A 221 -12.76 -4.71 -10.60
C THR A 221 -11.40 -5.38 -10.40
N ASN A 222 -11.27 -6.25 -9.40
CA ASN A 222 -10.05 -7.02 -9.18
C ASN A 222 -10.08 -8.28 -10.04
N LEU A 223 -9.11 -8.42 -10.95
CA LEU A 223 -9.10 -9.47 -11.98
C LEU A 223 -8.45 -10.78 -11.49
N ILE A 224 -7.81 -10.75 -10.32
CA ILE A 224 -7.10 -11.90 -9.73
C ILE A 224 -7.98 -12.63 -8.71
N ARG A 225 -8.87 -11.92 -8.03
CA ARG A 225 -9.70 -12.46 -6.97
C ARG A 225 -10.86 -13.29 -7.53
N LYS A 226 -10.84 -14.59 -7.21
CA LYS A 226 -11.94 -15.53 -7.51
C LYS A 226 -12.81 -15.78 -6.29
N ARG A 227 -12.24 -15.69 -5.08
CA ARG A 227 -12.97 -15.74 -3.81
C ARG A 227 -13.33 -14.32 -3.38
N ASN A 228 -14.57 -14.09 -2.95
CA ASN A 228 -15.07 -12.75 -2.59
C ASN A 228 -14.78 -11.74 -3.72
N GLN A 229 -15.27 -12.06 -4.91
CA GLN A 229 -15.00 -11.31 -6.13
C GLN A 229 -15.42 -9.85 -5.97
N LEU A 230 -14.54 -8.94 -6.38
CA LEU A 230 -14.82 -7.51 -6.39
C LEU A 230 -15.00 -7.08 -7.83
N ILE A 231 -16.26 -6.98 -8.25
CA ILE A 231 -16.66 -6.54 -9.58
C ILE A 231 -17.36 -5.20 -9.42
N ARG A 232 -16.85 -4.17 -10.13
CA ARG A 232 -17.32 -2.79 -10.08
C ARG A 232 -17.50 -2.25 -8.65
N PHE A 233 -16.49 -2.46 -7.81
CA PHE A 233 -16.46 -2.00 -6.41
C PHE A 233 -16.18 -0.50 -6.33
N ASP A 234 -17.06 0.27 -5.70
CA ASP A 234 -16.84 1.68 -5.36
C ASP A 234 -15.85 1.78 -4.19
N THR A 235 -14.65 2.31 -4.43
CA THR A 235 -13.64 2.44 -3.38
C THR A 235 -13.98 3.52 -2.36
N GLY A 236 -14.93 4.42 -2.69
CA GLY A 236 -15.22 5.63 -1.92
C GLY A 236 -14.26 6.79 -2.23
N ASP A 237 -13.28 6.57 -3.10
CA ASP A 237 -12.26 7.56 -3.47
C ASP A 237 -12.62 8.27 -4.78
N LEU A 238 -12.09 9.49 -4.92
CA LEU A 238 -12.29 10.32 -6.11
C LEU A 238 -10.99 10.44 -6.91
N GLY A 239 -11.08 10.32 -8.23
CA GLY A 239 -9.95 10.42 -9.12
C GLY A 239 -10.30 10.57 -10.59
N GLN A 240 -9.27 10.58 -11.42
CA GLN A 240 -9.36 10.65 -12.87
C GLN A 240 -8.25 9.85 -13.55
N PHE A 241 -8.46 9.46 -14.82
CA PHE A 241 -7.39 8.92 -15.64
C PHE A 241 -6.42 10.01 -16.10
N ILE A 242 -5.15 9.64 -16.21
CA ILE A 242 -4.14 10.47 -16.87
C ILE A 242 -4.05 10.07 -18.35
N SER A 243 -4.39 10.99 -19.24
CA SER A 243 -4.51 10.78 -20.69
C SER A 243 -3.19 10.46 -21.41
N ASN A 244 -2.05 10.83 -20.83
CA ASN A 244 -0.72 10.64 -21.44
C ASN A 244 0.01 9.37 -20.96
N ASN A 245 -0.70 8.26 -20.80
CA ASN A 245 -0.07 7.03 -20.38
C ASN A 245 0.53 6.26 -21.58
N LYS A 246 1.85 6.24 -21.68
CA LYS A 246 2.60 5.50 -22.72
C LYS A 246 2.76 4.00 -22.43
N HIS A 247 2.18 3.50 -21.34
CA HIS A 247 2.29 2.09 -20.97
C HIS A 247 1.07 1.29 -21.45
N ASP A 248 1.29 0.30 -22.30
CA ASP A 248 0.23 -0.60 -22.73
C ASP A 248 -0.22 -1.52 -21.59
N LYS A 249 0.73 -2.03 -20.79
CA LYS A 249 0.50 -2.93 -19.65
C LYS A 249 -0.06 -2.22 -18.41
N TYR A 250 0.23 -0.94 -18.23
CA TYR A 250 -0.06 -0.21 -16.99
C TYR A 250 -1.07 0.90 -17.22
N GLY A 251 -1.88 1.20 -16.22
CA GLY A 251 -2.74 2.38 -16.18
C GLY A 251 -2.17 3.45 -15.26
N LEU A 252 -2.59 4.71 -15.45
CA LEU A 252 -2.28 5.83 -14.58
C LEU A 252 -3.57 6.46 -14.08
N ILE A 253 -3.67 6.62 -12.76
CA ILE A 253 -4.77 7.33 -12.10
C ILE A 253 -4.23 8.44 -11.21
N GLU A 254 -4.93 9.56 -11.17
CA GLU A 254 -4.74 10.58 -10.15
C GLU A 254 -5.88 10.48 -9.13
N ILE A 255 -5.54 10.56 -7.84
CA ILE A 255 -6.50 10.46 -6.74
C ILE A 255 -6.60 11.82 -6.05
N PHE A 256 -7.77 12.44 -6.08
CA PHE A 256 -7.99 13.76 -5.46
C PHE A 256 -8.29 13.66 -3.97
N HIS A 257 -9.16 12.71 -3.64
CA HIS A 257 -9.65 12.45 -2.29
C HIS A 257 -9.60 10.96 -2.03
N SER A 258 -8.89 10.59 -0.97
CA SER A 258 -8.82 9.22 -0.47
C SER A 258 -9.49 9.14 0.90
N GLN A 259 -10.37 8.16 1.09
CA GLN A 259 -10.85 7.75 2.39
C GLN A 259 -9.66 7.19 3.20
N PRO A 260 -9.50 7.61 4.47
CA PRO A 260 -8.46 7.08 5.35
C PRO A 260 -8.68 5.61 5.75
#